data_AF-A0A7C4Z486-F1
#
_entry.id   AF-A0A7C4Z486-F1
#
_cell.length_a   1.000
_cell.length_b   1.000
_cell.length_c   1.000
_cell.angle_alpha   90.00
_cell.angle_beta   90.00
_cell.angle_gamma   90.00
#
_symmetry.space_group_name_H-M   'P 1'
#
loop_
_entity.id
_entity.type
_entity.pdbx_description
1 polymer ?
#
loop_
_entity_poly.entity_id
_entity_poly.type
_entity_poly.pdbx_seq_one_letter_code
_entity_poly.pdbx_strand_id
1 'polypeptide(L)'
;MAEGKRRRLAADLIILLLITLPACYPLLAPGIPATHDGLQHLFRFYDFDYALRGGELYPRWSPNLLFGYGNVLLNYYAPLTYYLSLPILALSGRFLLTIEIVCALSLLAGAWAMYLLGRPFLGRPGAFLSAAIYTYLPYHLADVYVRGTLGESLAFALLPAIL
;
A
#
# COMPACT_ATOMS: atom_id res chain seq x y z
N MET A 1 13.56 30.88 10.88
CA MET A 1 12.69 30.50 9.73
C MET A 1 12.51 28.98 9.57
N ALA A 2 13.57 28.17 9.63
CA ALA A 2 13.47 26.71 9.43
C ALA A 2 12.59 25.97 10.46
N GLU A 3 12.65 26.39 11.73
CA GLU A 3 11.86 25.79 12.82
C GLU A 3 10.34 25.93 12.61
N GLY A 4 9.88 27.10 12.16
CA GLY A 4 8.47 27.33 11.86
C GLY A 4 7.95 26.49 10.69
N LYS A 5 8.80 26.23 9.69
CA LYS A 5 8.47 25.34 8.56
C LYS A 5 8.36 23.88 9.00
N ARG A 6 9.30 23.42 9.85
CA ARG A 6 9.27 22.05 10.43
C ARG A 6 8.01 21.81 11.25
N ARG A 7 7.63 22.75 12.13
CA ARG A 7 6.41 22.64 12.95
C ARG A 7 5.14 22.56 12.09
N ARG A 8 5.06 23.34 11.01
CA ARG A 8 3.92 23.28 10.08
C ARG A 8 3.84 21.94 9.36
N LEU A 9 4.97 21.42 8.89
CA LEU A 9 5.04 20.11 8.24
C LEU A 9 4.61 18.99 9.19
N ALA A 10 5.10 19.01 10.43
CA ALA A 10 4.70 18.04 11.45
C ALA A 10 3.19 18.10 11.73
N ALA A 11 2.62 19.30 11.84
CA ALA A 11 1.17 19.47 11.99
C ALA A 11 0.40 18.92 10.78
N ASP A 12 0.88 19.16 9.56
CA ASP A 12 0.25 18.63 8.34
C ASP A 12 0.27 17.10 8.32
N LEU A 13 1.41 16.49 8.67
CA LEU A 13 1.55 15.03 8.80
C LEU A 13 0.60 14.44 9.83
N ILE A 14 0.48 15.07 11.01
CA ILE A 14 -0.43 14.62 12.06
C ILE A 14 -1.88 14.67 11.58
N ILE A 15 -2.29 15.76 10.92
CA ILE A 15 -3.66 15.89 10.39
C ILE A 15 -3.94 14.80 9.35
N LEU A 16 -3.00 14.54 8.43
CA LEU A 16 -3.17 13.50 7.43
C LEU A 16 -3.24 12.11 8.06
N LEU A 17 -2.40 11.84 9.06
CA LEU A 17 -2.47 10.60 9.83
C LEU A 17 -3.85 10.43 10.48
N LEU A 18 -4.37 11.48 11.13
CA LEU A 18 -5.71 11.46 11.74
C LEU A 18 -6.82 11.25 10.71
N ILE A 19 -6.69 11.80 9.51
CA ILE A 19 -7.63 11.57 8.40
C ILE A 19 -7.58 10.10 7.94
N THR A 20 -6.39 9.49 7.85
CA THR A 20 -6.24 8.12 7.31
C THR A 20 -6.46 7.02 8.34
N LEU A 21 -6.26 7.28 9.64
CA LEU A 21 -6.36 6.27 10.69
C LEU A 21 -7.71 5.52 10.72
N PRO A 22 -8.87 6.20 10.61
CA PRO A 22 -10.16 5.49 10.57
C PRO A 22 -10.31 4.63 9.32
N ALA A 23 -9.76 5.05 8.18
CA ALA A 23 -9.73 4.23 6.98
C ALA A 23 -8.93 2.95 7.22
N CYS A 24 -7.78 3.03 7.90
CA CYS A 24 -6.94 1.86 8.20
C CYS A 24 -7.51 0.91 9.28
N TYR A 25 -8.45 1.36 10.09
CA TYR A 25 -8.97 0.59 11.24
C TYR A 25 -9.41 -0.86 10.90
N PRO A 26 -10.12 -1.14 9.79
CA PRO A 26 -10.53 -2.50 9.46
C PRO A 26 -9.36 -3.45 9.17
N LEU A 27 -8.15 -2.95 8.86
CA LEU A 27 -6.94 -3.78 8.68
C LEU A 27 -6.45 -4.40 10.00
N LEU A 28 -6.91 -3.90 11.15
CA LEU A 28 -6.56 -4.45 12.46
C LEU A 28 -7.45 -5.64 12.85
N ALA A 29 -8.44 -5.98 12.03
CA ALA A 29 -9.30 -7.13 12.27
C ALA A 29 -8.48 -8.42 12.26
N PRO A 30 -8.70 -9.34 13.21
CA PRO A 30 -7.95 -10.58 13.28
C PRO A 30 -8.31 -11.51 12.12
N GLY A 31 -7.32 -12.26 11.64
CA GLY A 31 -7.49 -13.28 10.60
C GLY A 31 -7.11 -12.77 9.21
N ILE A 32 -7.25 -13.63 8.21
CA ILE A 32 -6.97 -13.27 6.82
C ILE A 32 -8.20 -12.53 6.27
N PRO A 33 -8.06 -11.30 5.76
CA PRO A 33 -9.18 -10.58 5.14
C PRO A 33 -9.80 -11.39 3.99
N ALA A 34 -11.12 -11.51 4.00
CA ALA A 34 -11.87 -12.19 2.95
C ALA A 34 -12.06 -11.25 1.74
N THR A 35 -11.02 -11.12 0.93
CA THR A 35 -11.01 -10.33 -0.30
C THR A 35 -10.86 -11.21 -1.54
N HIS A 36 -11.13 -10.67 -2.73
CA HIS A 36 -11.01 -11.41 -3.98
C HIS A 36 -9.57 -11.92 -4.22
N ASP A 37 -8.57 -11.06 -4.00
CA ASP A 37 -7.18 -11.32 -4.35
C ASP A 37 -6.23 -11.43 -3.13
N GLY A 38 -6.65 -11.07 -1.92
CA GLY A 38 -5.76 -10.93 -0.76
C GLY A 38 -5.00 -12.21 -0.41
N LEU A 39 -5.69 -13.35 -0.38
CA LEU A 39 -5.06 -14.66 -0.12
C LEU A 39 -4.10 -15.06 -1.26
N GLN A 40 -4.40 -14.67 -2.50
CA GLN A 40 -3.52 -14.91 -3.64
C GLN A 40 -2.26 -14.04 -3.54
N HIS A 41 -2.39 -12.78 -3.15
CA HIS A 41 -1.27 -11.88 -2.90
C HIS A 41 -0.37 -12.37 -1.76
N LEU A 42 -0.96 -12.96 -0.70
CA LEU A 42 -0.22 -13.57 0.40
C LEU A 42 0.68 -14.72 -0.09
N PHE A 43 0.14 -15.66 -0.86
CA PHE A 43 0.93 -16.77 -1.40
C PHE A 43 1.96 -16.34 -2.43
N ARG A 44 1.60 -15.41 -3.32
CA ARG A 44 2.54 -14.83 -4.28
C ARG A 44 3.70 -14.14 -3.56
N PHE A 45 3.42 -13.39 -2.50
CA PHE A 45 4.46 -12.70 -1.74
C PHE A 45 5.37 -13.68 -0.98
N TYR A 46 4.80 -14.74 -0.40
CA TYR A 46 5.57 -15.81 0.21
C TYR A 46 6.52 -16.47 -0.77
N ASP A 47 6.01 -16.88 -1.93
CA ASP A 47 6.81 -17.56 -2.95
C ASP A 47 7.84 -16.62 -3.60
N PHE A 48 7.53 -15.33 -3.70
CA PHE A 48 8.46 -14.29 -4.12
C PHE A 48 9.64 -14.13 -3.15
N ASP A 49 9.40 -14.06 -1.83
CA ASP A 49 10.47 -14.04 -0.82
C ASP A 49 11.28 -15.35 -0.84
N TYR A 50 10.62 -16.51 -1.02
CA TYR A 50 11.29 -17.80 -1.18
C TYR A 50 12.28 -17.80 -2.36
N ALA A 51 11.83 -17.38 -3.55
CA ALA A 51 12.67 -17.31 -4.74
C ALA A 51 13.85 -16.34 -4.55
N LEU A 52 13.59 -15.17 -3.97
CA LEU A 52 14.62 -14.16 -3.74
C LEU A 52 15.69 -14.64 -2.76
N ARG A 53 15.30 -15.32 -1.67
CA ARG A 53 16.23 -15.97 -0.74
C ARG A 53 17.00 -17.12 -1.39
N GLY A 54 16.43 -17.76 -2.40
CA GLY A 54 17.09 -18.74 -3.26
C GLY A 54 18.13 -18.15 -4.21
N GLY A 55 18.31 -16.84 -4.25
CA GLY A 55 19.28 -16.14 -5.10
C GLY A 55 18.71 -15.59 -6.41
N GLU A 56 17.41 -15.78 -6.66
CA GLU A 56 16.76 -15.25 -7.86
C GLU A 56 16.43 -13.76 -7.67
N LEU A 57 17.34 -12.88 -8.07
CA LEU A 57 17.16 -11.43 -7.97
C LEU A 57 16.00 -10.87 -8.82
N TYR A 58 15.49 -11.66 -9.76
CA TYR A 58 14.33 -11.30 -10.56
C TYR A 58 13.39 -12.51 -10.72
N PRO A 59 12.59 -12.83 -9.69
CA PRO A 59 11.72 -14.01 -9.70
C PRO A 59 10.68 -13.93 -10.84
N ARG A 60 10.82 -14.83 -11.82
CA ARG A 60 9.86 -15.00 -12.94
C ARG A 60 9.06 -16.28 -12.85
N TRP A 61 9.62 -17.28 -12.19
CA TRP A 61 9.03 -18.58 -11.96
C TRP A 61 8.75 -18.74 -10.48
N SER A 62 7.52 -19.12 -10.18
CA SER A 62 7.02 -19.29 -8.82
C SER A 62 6.75 -20.76 -8.56
N PRO A 63 7.70 -21.54 -8.02
CA PRO A 63 7.65 -23.00 -8.03
C PRO A 63 6.56 -23.58 -7.11
N ASN A 64 6.23 -22.91 -6.00
CA ASN A 64 5.28 -23.47 -5.03
C ASN A 64 3.82 -23.11 -5.32
N LEU A 65 3.58 -22.21 -6.29
CA LEU A 65 2.23 -21.86 -6.71
C LEU A 65 1.59 -22.97 -7.55
N LEU A 66 0.26 -22.90 -7.71
CA LEU A 66 -0.53 -23.88 -8.46
C LEU A 66 -0.26 -25.32 -8.03
N PHE A 67 -0.37 -25.63 -6.73
CA PHE A 67 -0.15 -26.97 -6.19
C PHE A 67 1.26 -27.56 -6.49
N GLY A 68 2.26 -26.71 -6.70
CA GLY A 68 3.63 -27.14 -6.99
C GLY A 68 3.94 -27.37 -8.47
N TYR A 69 2.98 -27.16 -9.38
CA TYR A 69 3.25 -27.13 -10.83
C TYR A 69 4.00 -25.87 -11.27
N GLY A 70 4.01 -24.87 -10.40
CA GLY A 70 4.64 -23.58 -10.60
C GLY A 70 3.88 -22.66 -11.54
N ASN A 71 4.28 -21.38 -11.54
CA ASN A 71 3.53 -20.31 -12.18
C ASN A 71 4.45 -19.17 -12.67
N VAL A 72 4.08 -18.48 -13.76
CA VAL A 72 4.86 -17.39 -14.38
C VAL A 72 4.22 -16.00 -14.23
N LEU A 73 3.27 -15.82 -13.31
CA LEU A 73 2.46 -14.62 -13.18
C LEU A 73 3.29 -13.34 -13.07
N LEU A 74 4.44 -13.38 -12.41
CA LEU A 74 5.30 -12.20 -12.20
C LEU A 74 5.91 -11.63 -13.50
N ASN A 75 5.80 -12.33 -14.63
CA ASN A 75 6.11 -11.75 -15.94
C ASN A 75 5.01 -10.81 -16.45
N TYR A 76 3.79 -10.95 -15.93
CA TYR A 76 2.59 -10.23 -16.40
C TYR A 76 1.94 -9.37 -15.30
N TYR A 77 2.39 -9.50 -14.06
CA TYR A 77 1.84 -8.80 -12.90
C TYR A 77 2.93 -7.99 -12.19
N ALA A 78 2.57 -6.82 -11.66
CA ALA A 78 3.49 -5.84 -11.09
C ALA A 78 4.38 -6.40 -9.95
N PRO A 79 5.66 -6.75 -10.22
CA PRO A 79 6.52 -7.38 -9.21
C PRO A 79 7.07 -6.36 -8.20
N LEU A 80 7.09 -5.07 -8.58
CA LEU A 80 7.54 -3.97 -7.72
C LEU A 80 6.78 -3.93 -6.38
N THR A 81 5.49 -4.25 -6.42
CA THR A 81 4.61 -4.42 -5.26
C THR A 81 5.24 -5.30 -4.17
N TYR A 82 5.84 -6.43 -4.58
CA TYR A 82 6.46 -7.37 -3.64
C TYR A 82 7.83 -6.89 -3.18
N TYR A 83 8.64 -6.29 -4.05
CA TYR A 83 9.90 -5.67 -3.65
C TYR A 83 9.71 -4.60 -2.58
N LEU A 84 8.72 -3.73 -2.75
CA LEU A 84 8.40 -2.68 -1.77
C LEU A 84 7.89 -3.25 -0.44
N SER A 85 7.41 -4.49 -0.44
CA SER A 85 6.91 -5.19 0.76
C SER A 85 8.03 -5.86 1.56
N LEU A 86 9.19 -6.18 0.93
CA LEU A 86 10.29 -6.89 1.59
C LEU A 86 10.89 -6.18 2.82
N PRO A 87 11.14 -4.85 2.81
CA PRO A 87 11.67 -4.20 4.01
C PRO A 87 10.73 -4.32 5.20
N ILE A 88 9.41 -4.27 4.94
CA ILE A 88 8.39 -4.42 5.97
C ILE A 88 8.36 -5.86 6.47
N LEU A 89 8.47 -6.85 5.57
CA LEU A 89 8.61 -8.26 5.95
C LEU A 89 9.85 -8.53 6.81
N ALA A 90 10.99 -7.93 6.47
CA ALA A 90 12.21 -8.07 7.25
C ALA A 90 12.05 -7.55 8.69
N LEU A 91 11.22 -6.53 8.90
CA LEU A 91 10.91 -5.97 10.22
C LEU A 91 9.79 -6.71 10.95
N SER A 92 8.75 -7.13 10.25
CA SER A 92 7.54 -7.73 10.83
C SER A 92 7.68 -9.23 11.11
N GLY A 93 8.50 -9.93 10.31
CA GLY A 93 8.59 -11.39 10.29
C GLY A 93 7.29 -12.11 9.92
N ARG A 94 6.26 -11.39 9.47
CA ARG A 94 4.89 -11.89 9.32
C ARG A 94 4.28 -11.40 8.01
N PHE A 95 4.11 -12.31 7.04
CA PHE A 95 3.61 -11.98 5.70
C PHE A 95 2.24 -11.28 5.70
N LEU A 96 1.28 -11.76 6.49
CA LEU A 96 -0.04 -11.15 6.58
C LEU A 96 0.04 -9.71 7.11
N LEU A 97 0.75 -9.52 8.23
CA LEU A 97 0.96 -8.20 8.82
C LEU A 97 1.67 -7.27 7.85
N THR A 98 2.62 -7.77 7.06
CA THR A 98 3.28 -6.97 6.02
C THR A 98 2.29 -6.46 4.99
N ILE A 99 1.39 -7.32 4.47
CA ILE A 99 0.37 -6.91 3.51
C ILE A 99 -0.57 -5.85 4.11
N GLU A 100 -1.02 -6.04 5.35
CA GLU A 100 -1.85 -5.07 6.07
C GLU A 100 -1.13 -3.72 6.23
N ILE A 101 0.15 -3.73 6.62
CA ILE A 101 0.96 -2.51 6.73
C ILE A 101 1.13 -1.85 5.36
N VAL A 102 1.36 -2.61 4.28
CA VAL A 102 1.49 -2.06 2.93
C VAL A 102 0.20 -1.39 2.47
N CYS A 103 -0.96 -2.00 2.71
CA CYS A 103 -2.27 -1.37 2.44
C CYS A 103 -2.49 -0.10 3.28
N ALA A 104 -2.10 -0.10 4.56
CA ALA A 104 -2.20 1.11 5.39
C ALA A 104 -1.28 2.22 4.88
N LEU A 105 -0.05 1.87 4.49
CA LEU A 105 0.92 2.81 3.92
C LEU A 105 0.49 3.33 2.56
N SER A 106 -0.18 2.53 1.72
CA SER A 106 -0.70 3.01 0.43
C SER A 106 -1.82 4.04 0.62
N LEU A 107 -2.72 3.84 1.58
CA LEU A 107 -3.74 4.83 1.94
C LEU A 107 -3.10 6.13 2.46
N LEU A 108 -2.15 6.03 3.38
CA LEU A 108 -1.44 7.19 3.93
C LEU A 108 -0.64 7.95 2.87
N ALA A 109 0.09 7.22 2.02
CA ALA A 109 0.88 7.78 0.93
C ALA A 109 -0.02 8.44 -0.13
N GLY A 110 -1.17 7.85 -0.46
CA GLY A 110 -2.15 8.44 -1.34
C GLY A 110 -2.77 9.73 -0.78
N ALA A 111 -3.12 9.74 0.51
CA ALA A 111 -3.59 10.95 1.19
C ALA A 111 -2.53 12.06 1.17
N TRP A 112 -1.28 11.71 1.45
CA TRP A 112 -0.14 12.63 1.40
C TRP A 112 0.11 13.17 -0.01
N ALA A 113 0.13 12.30 -1.02
CA ALA A 113 0.31 12.68 -2.41
C ALA A 113 -0.80 13.63 -2.88
N MET A 114 -2.06 13.30 -2.57
CA MET A 114 -3.21 14.13 -2.93
C MET A 114 -3.20 15.49 -2.19
N TYR A 115 -2.74 15.52 -0.93
CA TYR A 115 -2.53 16.77 -0.21
C TYR A 115 -1.49 17.66 -0.90
N LEU A 116 -0.35 17.08 -1.31
CA LEU A 116 0.69 17.82 -2.03
C LEU A 116 0.17 18.34 -3.37
N LEU A 117 -0.57 17.52 -4.12
CA LEU A 117 -1.18 17.90 -5.39
C LEU A 117 -2.21 19.02 -5.22
N GLY A 118 -3.11 18.92 -4.23
CA GLY A 118 -4.17 19.92 -4.02
C GLY A 118 -3.67 21.25 -3.47
N ARG A 119 -2.47 21.27 -2.85
CA ARG A 119 -1.96 22.42 -2.12
C ARG A 119 -1.78 23.71 -2.95
N PRO A 120 -1.24 23.66 -4.18
CA PRO A 120 -1.09 24.84 -5.03
C PRO A 120 -2.43 25.39 -5.56
N PHE A 121 -3.43 24.53 -5.74
CA PHE A 121 -4.70 24.92 -6.38
C PHE A 121 -5.79 25.34 -5.38
N LEU A 122 -5.86 24.69 -4.22
CA LEU A 122 -6.96 24.85 -3.25
C LEU A 122 -6.50 25.42 -1.90
N GLY A 123 -5.20 25.70 -1.76
CA GLY A 123 -4.60 26.13 -0.50
C GLY A 123 -4.58 25.03 0.57
N ARG A 124 -4.22 25.40 1.80
CA ARG A 124 -4.07 24.45 2.93
C ARG A 124 -5.34 23.66 3.27
N PRO A 125 -6.49 24.32 3.54
CA PRO A 125 -7.69 23.59 3.95
C PRO A 125 -8.26 22.75 2.80
N GLY A 126 -8.25 23.27 1.57
CA GLY A 126 -8.71 22.55 0.40
C GLY A 126 -7.87 21.30 0.10
N ALA A 127 -6.55 21.36 0.30
CA ALA A 127 -5.68 20.21 0.16
C ALA A 127 -6.00 19.08 1.17
N PHE A 128 -6.30 19.42 2.43
CA PHE A 128 -6.74 18.41 3.41
C PHE A 128 -8.09 17.82 3.04
N LEU A 129 -9.01 18.64 2.53
CA LEU A 129 -10.30 18.15 2.04
C LEU A 129 -10.12 17.21 0.85
N SER A 130 -9.24 17.54 -0.10
CA SER A 130 -8.89 16.65 -1.22
C SER A 130 -8.29 15.33 -0.75
N ALA A 131 -7.36 15.37 0.21
CA ALA A 131 -6.77 14.16 0.78
C ALA A 131 -7.81 13.27 1.48
N ALA A 132 -8.75 13.88 2.23
CA ALA A 132 -9.84 13.16 2.87
C ALA A 132 -10.76 12.52 1.82
N ILE A 133 -11.25 13.29 0.84
CA ILE A 133 -12.12 12.77 -0.23
C ILE A 133 -11.42 11.63 -0.99
N TYR A 134 -10.14 11.79 -1.30
CA TYR A 134 -9.36 10.76 -2.00
C TYR A 134 -9.22 9.49 -1.15
N THR A 135 -8.92 9.61 0.14
CA THR A 135 -8.79 8.46 1.05
C THR A 135 -10.10 7.68 1.18
N TYR A 136 -11.22 8.39 1.32
CA TYR A 136 -12.54 7.82 1.54
C TYR A 136 -13.35 7.61 0.26
N LEU A 137 -12.71 7.74 -0.91
CA LEU A 137 -13.37 7.45 -2.16
C LEU A 137 -13.82 5.98 -2.15
N PRO A 138 -15.10 5.67 -2.46
CA PRO A 138 -15.62 4.31 -2.32
C PRO A 138 -14.78 3.26 -3.03
N TYR A 139 -14.17 3.62 -4.17
CA TYR A 139 -13.32 2.71 -4.92
C TYR A 139 -12.00 2.38 -4.21
N HIS A 140 -11.35 3.32 -3.53
CA HIS A 140 -10.12 3.01 -2.78
C HIS A 140 -10.40 2.08 -1.60
N LEU A 141 -11.49 2.33 -0.88
CA LEU A 141 -11.90 1.46 0.21
C LEU A 141 -12.29 0.08 -0.32
N ALA A 142 -13.01 0.01 -1.43
CA ALA A 142 -13.34 -1.26 -2.08
C ALA A 142 -12.09 -1.99 -2.59
N ASP A 143 -11.10 -1.28 -3.13
CA ASP A 143 -9.85 -1.87 -3.58
C ASP A 143 -9.08 -2.53 -2.43
N VAL A 144 -8.97 -1.85 -1.29
CA VAL A 144 -8.29 -2.40 -0.11
C VAL A 144 -9.10 -3.52 0.56
N TYR A 145 -10.41 -3.30 0.80
CA TYR A 145 -11.22 -4.13 1.70
C TYR A 145 -12.10 -5.17 1.01
N VAL A 146 -12.35 -5.06 -0.30
CA VAL A 146 -13.16 -6.03 -1.05
C VAL A 146 -12.30 -6.77 -2.05
N ARG A 147 -11.51 -6.03 -2.85
CA ARG A 147 -10.67 -6.63 -3.88
C ARG A 147 -9.36 -7.17 -3.29
N GLY A 148 -8.73 -6.41 -2.38
CA GLY A 148 -7.45 -6.75 -1.78
C GLY A 148 -6.29 -6.72 -2.77
N THR A 149 -6.32 -5.80 -3.75
CA THR A 149 -5.33 -5.80 -4.83
C THR A 149 -4.13 -4.91 -4.46
N LEU A 150 -3.04 -5.53 -4.03
CA LEU A 150 -1.90 -4.80 -3.45
C LEU A 150 -1.24 -3.85 -4.47
N GLY A 151 -1.21 -4.26 -5.74
CA GLY A 151 -0.59 -3.47 -6.81
C GLY A 151 -1.40 -2.22 -7.17
N GLU A 152 -2.73 -2.32 -7.22
CA GLU A 152 -3.61 -1.19 -7.52
C GLU A 152 -3.62 -0.19 -6.37
N SER A 153 -3.67 -0.68 -5.13
CA SER A 153 -3.57 0.16 -3.93
C SER A 153 -2.30 1.02 -3.92
N LEU A 154 -1.14 0.45 -4.28
CA LEU A 154 0.11 1.21 -4.42
C LEU A 154 0.08 2.16 -5.63
N ALA A 155 -0.58 1.78 -6.74
CA ALA A 155 -0.75 2.67 -7.88
C ALA A 155 -1.57 3.91 -7.52
N PHE A 156 -2.64 3.77 -6.72
CA PHE A 156 -3.40 4.90 -6.18
C PHE A 156 -2.56 5.77 -5.24
N ALA A 157 -1.62 5.19 -4.49
CA ALA A 157 -0.69 6.01 -3.70
C ALA A 157 0.20 6.90 -4.57
N LEU A 158 0.61 6.41 -5.75
CA LEU A 158 1.52 7.09 -6.66
C LEU A 158 0.82 8.05 -7.62
N LEU A 159 -0.43 7.78 -8.01
CA LEU A 159 -1.15 8.52 -9.04
C LEU A 159 -1.16 10.05 -8.79
N PRO A 160 -1.50 10.57 -7.59
CA PRO A 160 -1.48 12.02 -7.37
C PRO A 160 -0.06 12.59 -7.29
N ALA A 161 0.97 11.77 -7.03
CA ALA A 161 2.35 12.23 -6.88
C ALA A 161 3.04 12.51 -8.22
N ILE A 162 2.52 11.94 -9.32
CA ILE A 162 3.06 12.10 -10.67
C ILE A 162 2.29 13.12 -11.53
N LEU A 163 1.18 13.66 -11.00
CA LEU A 163 0.37 14.73 -11.60
C LEU A 163 0.82 16.09 -11.07
#